data_AF-A0AAV5U3W0-F1
#
_entry.id   AF-A0AAV5U3W0-F1
#
_cell.length_a   1.000
_cell.length_b   1.000
_cell.length_c   1.000
_cell.angle_alpha   90.00
_cell.angle_beta   90.00
_cell.angle_gamma   90.00
#
_symmetry.space_group_name_H-M   'P 1'
#
loop_
_entity.id
_entity.type
_entity.pdbx_description
1 polymer ?
#
loop_
_entity_poly.entity_id
_entity_poly.type
_entity_poly.pdbx_seq_one_letter_code
_entity_poly.pdbx_strand_id
1 'polypeptide(L)'
;MAQLFNVPRVFDKAERWLFKSSNFPSHEQIRIADQYKLEALRVQKMSEIDSVDDVTELKNSDSYKHYSNAILTEIIEKLLKFSANDMDVQ
;
A
#
# COMPACT_ATOMS: atom_id res chain seq x y z
N MET A 1 0.59 5.94 -32.53
CA MET A 1 1.43 6.64 -31.54
C MET A 1 0.68 7.59 -30.59
N ALA A 2 -0.67 7.69 -30.64
CA ALA A 2 -1.43 8.60 -29.75
C ALA A 2 -1.90 7.97 -28.42
N GLN A 3 -1.73 6.66 -28.21
CA GLN A 3 -2.22 5.99 -27.00
C GLN A 3 -1.35 6.27 -25.77
N LEU A 4 -0.01 6.30 -25.90
CA LEU A 4 0.92 6.53 -24.79
C LEU A 4 0.87 7.95 -24.21
N PHE A 5 0.46 8.94 -25.01
CA PHE A 5 0.42 10.34 -24.57
C PHE A 5 -0.76 10.67 -23.65
N ASN A 6 -1.79 9.82 -23.60
CA ASN A 6 -2.93 10.02 -22.70
C ASN A 6 -2.81 9.20 -21.40
N VAL A 7 -1.80 8.34 -21.30
CA VAL A 7 -1.59 7.40 -20.19
C VAL A 7 -1.28 8.10 -18.86
N PRO A 8 -0.43 9.16 -18.79
CA PRO A 8 -0.12 9.80 -17.52
C PRO A 8 -1.37 10.45 -16.88
N ARG A 9 -2.19 11.12 -17.70
CA ARG A 9 -3.42 11.81 -17.23
C ARG A 9 -4.49 10.85 -16.75
N VAL A 10 -4.56 9.66 -17.34
CA VAL A 10 -5.49 8.61 -16.93
C VAL A 10 -5.04 7.98 -15.62
N PHE A 11 -3.74 7.74 -15.44
CA PHE A 11 -3.20 7.27 -14.16
C PHE A 11 -3.41 8.29 -13.05
N ASP A 12 -3.15 9.59 -13.26
CA ASP A 12 -3.42 10.62 -12.25
C ASP A 12 -4.89 10.67 -11.84
N LYS A 13 -5.81 10.48 -12.81
CA LYS A 13 -7.25 10.50 -12.54
C LYS A 13 -7.71 9.21 -11.86
N ALA A 14 -7.15 8.07 -12.25
CA ALA A 14 -7.41 6.78 -11.63
C ALA A 14 -6.87 6.73 -10.20
N GLU A 15 -5.67 7.24 -9.97
CA GLU A 15 -5.04 7.35 -8.65
C GLU A 15 -5.87 8.26 -7.75
N ARG A 16 -6.26 9.46 -8.21
CA ARG A 16 -7.19 10.35 -7.48
C ARG A 16 -8.56 9.73 -7.21
N TRP A 17 -9.05 8.88 -8.10
CA TRP A 17 -10.33 8.20 -7.90
C TRP A 17 -10.19 7.05 -6.90
N LEU A 18 -9.13 6.25 -7.01
CA LEU A 18 -8.77 5.21 -6.04
C LEU A 18 -8.58 5.83 -4.64
N PHE A 19 -7.89 6.96 -4.53
CA PHE A 19 -7.74 7.74 -3.29
C PHE A 19 -9.08 8.15 -2.67
N LYS A 20 -10.07 8.51 -3.49
CA LYS A 20 -11.38 8.98 -3.02
C LYS A 20 -12.40 7.84 -2.85
N SER A 21 -12.11 6.67 -3.40
CA SER A 21 -13.03 5.53 -3.32
C SER A 21 -12.78 4.75 -2.04
N SER A 22 -13.78 4.68 -1.16
CA SER A 22 -13.81 3.74 -0.03
C SER A 22 -14.29 2.35 -0.46
N ASN A 23 -14.48 2.12 -1.77
CA ASN A 23 -15.03 0.88 -2.29
C ASN A 23 -14.06 -0.29 -2.22
N PHE A 24 -12.78 -0.02 -1.99
CA PHE A 24 -11.74 -1.04 -1.87
C PHE A 24 -11.15 -1.03 -0.46
N PRO A 25 -11.02 -2.20 0.19
CA PRO A 25 -10.31 -2.31 1.45
C PRO A 25 -8.82 -2.00 1.25
N SER A 26 -8.14 -1.55 2.31
CA SER A 26 -6.75 -1.06 2.26
C SER A 26 -5.77 -2.07 1.64
N HIS A 27 -5.95 -3.37 1.90
CA HIS A 27 -5.10 -4.41 1.32
C HIS A 27 -5.21 -4.48 -0.22
N GLU A 28 -6.40 -4.26 -0.76
CA GLU A 28 -6.60 -4.29 -2.21
C GLU A 28 -6.10 -3.00 -2.87
N GLN A 29 -6.23 -1.86 -2.18
CA GLN A 29 -5.64 -0.59 -2.64
C GLN A 29 -4.12 -0.68 -2.72
N ILE A 30 -3.46 -1.32 -1.75
CA ILE A 30 -2.01 -1.57 -1.78
C ILE A 30 -1.64 -2.49 -2.95
N ARG A 31 -2.41 -3.56 -3.18
CA ARG A 31 -2.19 -4.47 -4.33
C ARG A 31 -2.29 -3.74 -5.66
N ILE A 32 -3.31 -2.92 -5.84
CA ILE A 32 -3.53 -2.13 -7.07
C ILE A 32 -2.41 -1.10 -7.21
N ALA A 33 -2.03 -0.43 -6.12
CA ALA A 33 -0.94 0.55 -6.15
C ALA A 33 0.38 -0.09 -6.58
N ASP A 34 0.69 -1.27 -6.07
CA ASP A 34 1.87 -2.05 -6.44
C ASP A 34 1.80 -2.52 -7.90
N GLN A 35 0.67 -3.09 -8.33
CA GLN A 35 0.48 -3.61 -9.69
C GLN A 35 0.61 -2.53 -10.77
N TYR A 36 0.08 -1.33 -10.52
CA TYR A 36 0.07 -0.22 -11.48
C TYR A 36 1.16 0.83 -11.20
N LYS A 37 2.05 0.60 -10.23
CA LYS A 37 3.12 1.54 -9.81
C LYS A 37 2.60 2.93 -9.45
N LEU A 38 1.51 2.97 -8.70
CA LEU A 38 0.89 4.18 -8.15
C LEU A 38 1.60 4.55 -6.84
N GLU A 39 2.78 5.15 -6.97
CA GLU A 39 3.66 5.42 -5.83
C GLU A 39 3.02 6.32 -4.78
N ALA A 40 2.22 7.32 -5.17
CA ALA A 40 1.59 8.19 -4.19
C ALA A 40 0.54 7.43 -3.37
N LEU A 41 -0.26 6.57 -4.04
CA LEU A 41 -1.25 5.72 -3.36
C LEU A 41 -0.58 4.71 -2.42
N ARG A 42 0.52 4.10 -2.88
CA ARG A 42 1.33 3.18 -2.09
C ARG A 42 1.86 3.86 -0.84
N VAL A 43 2.55 4.99 -0.97
CA VAL A 43 3.15 5.72 0.16
C VAL A 43 2.09 6.15 1.16
N GLN A 44 0.95 6.68 0.69
CA GLN A 44 -0.14 7.06 1.59
C GLN A 44 -0.67 5.84 2.35
N LYS A 45 -1.03 4.76 1.65
CA LYS A 45 -1.60 3.56 2.29
C LYS A 45 -0.61 2.92 3.25
N MET A 46 0.68 2.94 2.92
CA MET A 46 1.72 2.45 3.82
C MET A 46 1.87 3.35 5.05
N SER A 47 1.70 4.67 4.91
CA SER A 47 1.73 5.59 6.05
C SER A 47 0.55 5.41 7.01
N GLU A 48 -0.60 4.93 6.51
CA GLU A 48 -1.79 4.62 7.31
C GLU A 48 -1.63 3.34 8.15
N ILE A 49 -0.67 2.47 7.84
CA ILE A 49 -0.31 1.31 8.68
C ILE A 49 0.48 1.84 9.89
N ASP A 50 -0.18 1.94 11.03
CA ASP A 50 0.40 2.50 12.26
C ASP A 50 0.52 1.48 13.41
N SER A 51 -0.09 0.30 13.25
CA SER A 51 -0.13 -0.73 14.28
C SER A 51 0.26 -2.12 13.78
N VAL A 52 0.59 -3.01 14.72
CA VAL A 52 0.81 -4.44 14.44
C VAL A 52 -0.49 -5.13 14.01
N ASP A 53 -1.64 -4.65 14.49
CA ASP A 53 -2.95 -5.16 14.12
C ASP A 53 -3.26 -4.90 12.64
N ASP A 54 -2.94 -3.71 12.12
CA ASP A 54 -3.09 -3.39 10.69
C ASP A 54 -2.26 -4.33 9.82
N VAL A 55 -1.01 -4.60 10.23
CA VAL A 55 -0.15 -5.54 9.50
C VAL A 55 -0.70 -6.96 9.55
N THR A 56 -1.27 -7.35 10.69
CA THR A 56 -1.90 -8.66 10.84
C THR A 56 -3.14 -8.80 9.95
N GLU A 57 -3.96 -7.75 9.85
CA GLU A 57 -5.10 -7.68 8.93
C GLU A 57 -4.63 -7.81 7.47
N LEU A 58 -3.59 -7.05 7.09
CA LEU A 58 -3.00 -7.14 5.75
C LEU A 58 -2.52 -8.55 5.44
N LYS A 59 -1.81 -9.20 6.37
CA LYS A 59 -1.29 -10.57 6.22
C LYS A 59 -2.38 -11.61 6.04
N ASN A 60 -3.51 -11.43 6.72
CA ASN A 60 -4.65 -12.34 6.65
C ASN A 60 -5.49 -12.15 5.37
N SER A 61 -5.27 -11.07 4.63
CA SER A 61 -5.95 -10.83 3.35
C SER A 61 -5.39 -11.70 2.21
N ASP A 62 -6.24 -12.06 1.24
CA ASP A 62 -5.79 -12.77 0.04
C ASP A 62 -4.88 -11.92 -0.85
N SER A 63 -4.96 -10.59 -0.74
CA SER A 63 -4.09 -9.67 -1.49
C SER A 63 -2.62 -9.77 -1.09
N TYR A 64 -2.33 -10.20 0.14
CA TYR A 64 -0.95 -10.34 0.65
C TYR A 64 -0.07 -11.27 -0.20
N LYS A 65 -0.65 -12.34 -0.75
CA LYS A 65 0.05 -13.32 -1.61
C LYS A 65 0.50 -12.72 -2.94
N HIS A 66 -0.06 -11.58 -3.32
CA HIS A 66 0.16 -10.92 -4.60
C HIS A 66 1.02 -9.66 -4.48
N TYR A 67 1.46 -9.31 -3.27
CA TYR A 67 2.37 -8.19 -3.08
C TYR A 67 3.76 -8.48 -3.63
N SER A 68 4.36 -7.48 -4.25
CA SER A 68 5.77 -7.52 -4.62
C SER A 68 6.66 -7.63 -3.40
N ASN A 69 7.88 -8.13 -3.61
CA ASN A 69 8.90 -8.17 -2.56
C ASN A 69 9.17 -6.78 -1.95
N ALA A 70 9.03 -5.70 -2.73
CA ALA A 70 9.24 -4.34 -2.24
C ALA A 70 8.20 -3.94 -1.17
N ILE A 71 6.92 -4.26 -1.40
CA ILE A 71 5.86 -4.05 -0.41
C ILE A 71 6.11 -4.92 0.83
N LEU A 72 6.43 -6.20 0.64
CA LEU A 72 6.70 -7.12 1.76
C LEU A 72 7.87 -6.65 2.62
N THR A 73 8.95 -6.14 2.01
CA THR A 73 10.08 -5.56 2.73
C THR A 73 9.65 -4.38 3.59
N GLU A 74 8.87 -3.44 3.05
CA GLU A 74 8.37 -2.29 3.83
C GLU A 74 7.44 -2.68 4.98
N ILE A 75 6.59 -3.69 4.78
CA ILE A 75 5.73 -4.23 5.86
C ILE A 75 6.62 -4.81 6.98
N ILE A 76 7.64 -5.58 6.62
CA ILE A 76 8.58 -6.17 7.59
C ILE A 76 9.37 -5.08 8.33
N GLU A 77 9.85 -4.06 7.62
CA GLU A 77 10.55 -2.93 8.24
C GLU A 77 9.66 -2.18 9.23
N LYS A 78 8.38 -1.99 8.92
CA LYS A 78 7.40 -1.40 9.84
C LYS A 78 7.18 -2.28 11.07
N LEU A 79 7.00 -3.59 10.89
CA LEU A 79 6.87 -4.54 12.01
C LEU A 79 8.09 -4.49 12.94
N LEU A 80 9.29 -4.47 12.37
CA LEU A 80 10.53 -4.37 13.15
C LEU A 80 10.58 -3.06 13.94
N LYS A 81 10.16 -1.93 13.34
CA LYS A 81 10.07 -0.64 14.03
C LYS A 81 9.09 -0.68 15.18
N PHE A 82 7.90 -1.27 15.01
CA PHE A 82 6.94 -1.43 16.10
C PHE A 82 7.52 -2.25 17.25
N SER A 83 8.15 -3.39 16.94
CA SER A 83 8.79 -4.24 17.97
C SER A 83 9.96 -3.58 18.69
N ALA A 84 10.70 -2.70 18.02
CA ALA A 84 11.81 -1.96 18.63
C ALA A 84 11.30 -0.84 19.54
N ASN A 85 10.19 -0.20 19.18
CA ASN A 85 9.59 0.88 19.96
C ASN A 85 8.99 0.38 21.28
N ASP A 86 8.49 -0.86 21.32
CA ASP A 86 8.02 -1.50 22.56
C ASP A 86 9.15 -1.83 23.55
N MET A 87 10.42 -1.91 23.09
CA MET A 87 11.57 -2.18 23.95
C MET A 87 12.20 -0.93 24.59
N ASP A 88 11.83 0.28 24.15
CA ASP A 88 12.33 1.55 24.71
C ASP A 88 11.44 2.09 25.87
N VAL A 89 10.31 1.45 26.14
CA VAL A 89 9.31 1.87 27.15
C VAL A 89 9.31 0.97 28.40
N GLN A 90 10.33 0.12 28.60
CA GLN A 90 10.50 -0.72 29.80
C GLN A 90 11.63 -0.25 30.72
#